data_AF-A0A8T2PCY4-F1
#
_entry.id   AF-A0A8T2PCY4-F1
#
_cell.length_a   1.000
_cell.length_b   1.000
_cell.length_c   1.000
_cell.angle_alpha   90.00
_cell.angle_beta   90.00
_cell.angle_gamma   90.00
#
_symmetry.space_group_name_H-M   'P 1'
#
loop_
_entity.id
_entity.type
_entity.pdbx_description
1 polymer ?
#
loop_
_entity_poly.entity_id
_entity_poly.type
_entity_poly.pdbx_seq_one_letter_code
_entity_poly.pdbx_strand_id
1 'polypeptide(L)'
;MECFGERTRKGVLDNEDVQLMLQGSTMVKVRSSRWQKRRGLRLLEDGVTVWCESSKSSRRAKAQQSCKFLAGGGGGGCFGYRRVVGRWADGEVPRRRRLNVMEVECVREGCQSEALRKLAGSVPEGQCFTVVFKGARKSLDLRCPNEQEAQSWIRGIRTLQERVSNMTQKEKLDQYPSLSPR
;
A
#
# COMPACT_ATOMS: atom_id res chain seq x y z
N MET A 1 17.20 -16.96 28.95
CA MET A 1 15.76 -17.19 28.63
C MET A 1 15.45 -16.37 27.40
N GLU A 2 15.50 -16.99 26.22
CA GLU A 2 15.01 -16.36 24.99
C GLU A 2 13.49 -16.47 25.00
N CYS A 3 12.80 -15.33 24.93
CA CYS A 3 11.35 -15.30 24.94
C CYS A 3 10.81 -15.98 23.69
N PHE A 4 9.86 -16.91 23.84
CA PHE A 4 9.21 -17.62 22.72
C PHE A 4 8.62 -16.67 21.65
N GLY A 5 8.38 -15.40 21.98
CA GLY A 5 7.93 -14.35 21.04
C GLY A 5 9.00 -13.78 20.10
N GLU A 6 10.31 -13.93 20.37
CA GLU A 6 11.37 -13.49 19.44
C GLU A 6 11.61 -14.49 18.30
N ARG A 7 11.33 -15.77 18.55
CA ARG A 7 11.56 -16.86 17.58
C ARG A 7 10.59 -16.79 16.40
N THR A 8 9.37 -16.31 16.62
CA THR A 8 8.36 -16.10 15.56
C THR A 8 8.55 -14.77 14.81
N ARG A 9 9.25 -13.79 15.41
CA ARG A 9 9.54 -12.49 14.77
C ARG A 9 10.49 -12.62 13.59
N LYS A 10 11.58 -13.38 13.75
CA LYS A 10 12.57 -13.61 12.68
C LYS A 10 11.98 -14.42 11.52
N GLY A 11 11.31 -15.55 11.81
CA GLY A 11 10.84 -16.46 10.76
C GLY A 11 9.82 -15.87 9.77
N VAL A 12 9.02 -14.88 10.18
CA VAL A 12 8.08 -14.22 9.25
C VAL A 12 8.78 -13.18 8.37
N LEU A 13 9.84 -12.54 8.85
CA LEU A 13 10.65 -11.66 8.01
C LEU A 13 11.46 -12.46 6.99
N ASP A 14 11.80 -13.71 7.26
CA ASP A 14 12.52 -14.56 6.30
C ASP A 14 11.62 -15.07 5.14
N ASN A 15 10.30 -14.81 5.20
CA ASN A 15 9.38 -15.19 4.14
C ASN A 15 9.58 -14.30 2.90
N GLU A 16 9.82 -14.92 1.74
CA GLU A 16 10.07 -14.25 0.45
C GLU A 16 8.94 -13.28 0.06
N ASP A 17 7.68 -13.67 0.29
CA ASP A 17 6.53 -12.83 -0.02
C ASP A 17 6.49 -11.57 0.86
N VAL A 18 6.83 -11.72 2.14
CA VAL A 18 6.92 -10.60 3.09
C VAL A 18 8.10 -9.68 2.74
N GLN A 19 9.24 -10.24 2.33
CA GLN A 19 10.39 -9.49 1.84
C GLN A 19 10.04 -8.67 0.60
N LEU A 20 9.32 -9.25 -0.35
CA LEU A 20 8.81 -8.53 -1.52
C LEU A 20 7.88 -7.38 -1.10
N MET A 21 6.99 -7.61 -0.13
CA MET A 21 6.13 -6.54 0.39
C MET A 21 6.93 -5.41 1.06
N LEU A 22 8.02 -5.72 1.78
CA LEU A 22 8.93 -4.74 2.41
C LEU A 22 9.68 -3.91 1.36
N GLN A 23 10.13 -4.52 0.27
CA GLN A 23 10.72 -3.81 -0.87
C GLN A 23 9.67 -2.88 -1.51
N GLY A 24 8.45 -3.40 -1.65
CA GLY A 24 7.27 -2.72 -2.18
C GLY A 24 7.13 -2.87 -3.69
N SER A 25 5.87 -2.81 -4.15
CA SER A 25 5.49 -2.98 -5.55
C SER A 25 4.75 -1.76 -6.09
N THR A 26 4.89 -1.50 -7.39
CA THR A 26 4.04 -0.54 -8.09
C THR A 26 2.88 -1.26 -8.75
N MET A 27 1.67 -1.01 -8.27
CA MET A 27 0.45 -1.63 -8.77
C MET A 27 -0.64 -0.61 -9.07
N VAL A 28 -1.69 -1.02 -9.77
CA VAL A 28 -2.80 -0.16 -10.17
C VAL A 28 -3.96 -0.33 -9.19
N LYS A 29 -4.31 0.76 -8.49
CA LYS A 29 -5.55 0.82 -7.72
C LYS A 29 -6.73 1.07 -8.65
N VAL A 30 -7.67 0.14 -8.66
CA VAL A 30 -8.89 0.19 -9.48
C VAL A 30 -10.05 0.65 -8.61
N ARG A 31 -10.82 1.62 -9.11
CA ARG A 31 -12.11 2.02 -8.49
C ARG A 31 -13.25 2.07 -9.49
N SER A 32 -12.93 2.23 -10.76
CA SER A 32 -13.85 2.04 -11.88
C SER A 32 -13.03 1.85 -13.15
N SER A 33 -13.68 1.56 -14.29
CA SER A 33 -13.02 1.50 -15.60
C SER A 33 -12.26 2.80 -15.92
N ARG A 34 -12.81 3.95 -15.54
CA ARG A 34 -12.23 5.28 -15.78
C ARG A 34 -11.28 5.74 -14.67
N TRP A 35 -11.40 5.19 -13.47
CA TRP A 35 -10.52 5.51 -12.35
C TRP A 35 -9.60 4.33 -12.04
N GLN A 36 -8.43 4.40 -12.66
CA GLN A 36 -7.32 3.49 -12.43
C GLN A 36 -6.08 4.33 -12.15
N LYS A 37 -5.39 4.08 -11.04
CA LYS A 37 -4.23 4.89 -10.65
C LYS A 37 -3.08 4.02 -10.17
N ARG A 38 -1.90 4.20 -10.77
CA ARG A 38 -0.65 3.61 -10.29
C ARG A 38 -0.31 4.13 -8.89
N ARG A 39 0.07 3.22 -8.00
CA ARG A 39 0.43 3.48 -6.60
C ARG A 39 1.58 2.57 -6.22
N GLY A 40 2.54 3.09 -5.46
CA GLY A 40 3.49 2.26 -4.74
C GLY A 40 2.81 1.72 -3.49
N LEU A 41 2.84 0.40 -3.27
CA LEU A 41 2.46 -0.22 -2.01
C LEU A 41 3.71 -0.83 -1.37
N ARG A 42 3.87 -0.63 -0.06
CA ARG A 42 5.03 -1.13 0.69
C ARG A 42 4.63 -1.47 2.11
N LEU A 43 4.99 -2.65 2.59
CA LEU A 43 4.92 -3.01 4.01
C LEU A 43 6.01 -2.25 4.77
N LEU A 44 5.64 -1.65 5.90
CA LEU A 44 6.60 -1.03 6.80
C LEU A 44 7.26 -2.09 7.68
N GLU A 45 8.40 -1.75 8.28
CA GLU A 45 9.17 -2.66 9.14
C GLU A 45 8.40 -3.12 10.40
N ASP A 46 7.31 -2.42 10.76
CA ASP A 46 6.40 -2.90 11.80
C ASP A 46 5.71 -4.23 11.40
N GLY A 47 5.67 -4.60 10.13
CA GLY A 47 5.08 -5.86 9.65
C GLY A 47 3.56 -5.89 9.74
N VAL A 48 2.89 -4.76 10.00
CA VAL A 48 1.43 -4.67 10.06
C VAL A 48 0.86 -3.47 9.31
N THR A 49 1.69 -2.49 8.96
CA THR A 49 1.28 -1.29 8.23
C THR A 49 1.76 -1.38 6.78
N VAL A 50 0.82 -1.41 5.84
CA VAL A 50 1.10 -1.22 4.41
C VAL A 50 0.88 0.25 4.05
N TRP A 51 1.93 0.91 3.58
CA TRP A 51 1.90 2.23 3.00
C TRP A 51 1.45 2.19 1.54
N CYS A 52 0.51 3.07 1.18
CA CYS A 52 0.04 3.28 -0.18
C CYS A 52 0.42 4.70 -0.62
N GLU A 53 1.49 4.80 -1.41
CA GLU A 53 1.97 6.05 -1.96
C GLU A 53 0.95 6.59 -2.98
N SER A 54 0.29 7.69 -2.61
CA SER A 54 -0.61 8.39 -3.52
C SER A 54 0.16 9.42 -4.35
N SER A 55 0.03 9.35 -5.67
CA SER A 55 0.51 10.37 -6.62
C SER A 55 -0.18 11.73 -6.48
N LYS A 56 -1.05 11.92 -5.48
CA LYS A 56 -1.48 13.26 -5.08
C LYS A 56 -0.27 13.93 -4.42
N SER A 57 0.59 14.54 -5.23
CA SER A 57 1.03 15.89 -4.86
C SER A 57 -0.28 16.63 -4.57
N SER A 58 -0.46 17.01 -3.31
CA SER A 58 -1.70 17.65 -2.91
C SER A 58 -1.91 18.84 -3.85
N ARG A 59 -3.15 19.15 -4.21
CA ARG A 59 -3.45 20.45 -4.84
C ARG A 59 -2.94 21.62 -3.98
N ARG A 60 -2.59 21.37 -2.71
CA ARG A 60 -1.93 22.27 -1.76
C ARG A 60 -0.43 22.51 -2.05
N ALA A 61 0.29 21.55 -2.65
CA ALA A 61 1.66 21.75 -3.13
C ALA A 61 1.69 22.57 -4.43
N LYS A 62 0.60 22.59 -5.21
CA LYS A 62 0.42 23.50 -6.34
C LYS A 62 -0.04 24.90 -5.93
N ALA A 63 -0.69 25.05 -4.78
CA ALA A 63 -1.21 26.35 -4.33
C ALA A 63 -0.15 27.27 -3.69
N GLN A 64 1.06 26.78 -3.41
CA GLN A 64 2.19 27.63 -2.99
C GLN A 64 3.16 27.95 -4.15
N GLN A 65 2.87 27.49 -5.37
CA GLN A 65 3.65 27.82 -6.58
C GLN A 65 2.85 28.74 -7.53
N SER A 66 2.00 29.59 -6.97
CA SER A 66 1.50 30.75 -7.69
C SER A 66 1.53 31.93 -6.74
N CYS A 67 2.58 32.74 -6.88
CA CYS A 67 2.61 34.19 -6.67
C CYS A 67 4.07 34.66 -6.81
N LYS A 68 4.58 34.69 -8.04
CA LYS A 68 5.45 35.75 -8.59
C LYS A 68 5.36 35.68 -10.12
N PHE A 69 4.24 36.13 -10.68
CA PHE A 69 4.26 36.69 -12.02
C PHE A 69 4.58 38.17 -11.87
N LEU A 70 5.81 38.56 -12.19
CA LEU A 70 6.07 39.89 -12.72
C LEU A 70 6.75 39.73 -14.08
N ALA A 71 6.30 40.58 -14.98
CA ALA A 71 6.35 40.52 -16.43
C ALA A 71 7.74 40.41 -17.07
N GLY A 72 7.79 39.84 -18.28
CA GLY A 72 8.91 39.94 -19.21
C GLY A 72 8.80 38.90 -20.32
N GLY A 73 8.65 39.33 -21.57
CA GLY A 73 8.19 38.51 -22.69
C GLY A 73 9.25 37.65 -23.39
N GLY A 74 8.74 36.88 -24.37
CA GLY A 74 9.51 36.47 -25.56
C GLY A 74 10.07 35.05 -25.57
N GLY A 75 9.44 34.19 -26.38
CA GLY A 75 10.13 33.25 -27.28
C GLY A 75 10.72 31.95 -26.70
N GLY A 76 10.53 30.87 -27.46
CA GLY A 76 11.44 29.71 -27.48
C GLY A 76 11.18 28.62 -26.44
N GLY A 77 10.92 27.40 -26.91
CA GLY A 77 10.63 26.25 -26.07
C GLY A 77 11.77 25.83 -25.14
N CYS A 78 11.42 25.04 -24.12
CA CYS A 78 12.33 24.18 -23.39
C CYS A 78 11.63 22.87 -23.03
N PHE A 79 12.11 21.78 -23.61
CA PHE A 79 11.89 20.42 -23.16
C PHE A 79 12.50 20.22 -21.76
N GLY A 80 11.85 19.40 -20.93
CA GLY A 80 12.49 18.76 -19.78
C GLY A 80 11.87 19.06 -18.42
N TYR A 81 10.81 18.32 -18.06
CA TYR A 81 10.44 18.22 -16.65
C TYR A 81 11.43 17.30 -15.94
N ARG A 82 12.49 17.89 -15.37
CA ARG A 82 13.42 17.18 -14.48
C ARG A 82 12.66 16.80 -13.20
N ARG A 83 12.52 15.48 -12.97
CA ARG A 83 11.91 14.90 -11.78
C ARG A 83 12.82 15.17 -10.58
N VAL A 84 12.52 16.19 -9.79
CA VAL A 84 13.14 16.33 -8.46
C VAL A 84 12.47 15.29 -7.56
N VAL A 85 13.22 14.27 -7.19
CA VAL A 85 12.83 13.28 -6.18
C VAL A 85 12.91 14.00 -4.84
N GLY A 86 11.76 14.40 -4.30
CA GLY A 86 11.69 15.05 -2.99
C GLY A 86 12.13 14.09 -1.89
N ARG A 87 13.17 14.47 -1.15
CA ARG A 87 13.59 13.86 0.12
C ARG A 87 12.50 14.17 1.16
N TRP A 88 11.92 13.15 1.79
CA TRP A 88 10.85 13.32 2.77
C TRP A 88 11.46 13.61 4.15
N ALA A 89 11.08 14.73 4.75
CA ALA A 89 11.36 15.04 6.15
C ALA A 89 10.52 14.15 7.07
N ASP A 90 11.06 13.90 8.26
CA ASP A 90 10.63 12.91 9.22
C ASP A 90 9.15 13.00 9.63
N GLY A 91 8.52 11.83 9.69
CA GLY A 91 7.71 11.50 10.86
C GLY A 91 6.30 12.08 10.97
N GLU A 92 5.46 12.04 9.94
CA GLU A 92 4.05 11.63 10.11
C GLU A 92 3.35 11.37 8.78
N VAL A 93 2.82 10.16 8.65
CA VAL A 93 2.42 9.56 7.38
C VAL A 93 0.88 9.53 7.37
N PRO A 94 0.20 10.33 6.51
CA PRO A 94 -1.24 10.55 6.60
C PRO A 94 -2.06 9.25 6.63
N ARG A 95 -2.98 9.11 7.61
CA ARG A 95 -3.81 7.89 7.81
C ARG A 95 -4.52 7.39 6.55
N ARG A 96 -4.95 8.29 5.65
CA ARG A 96 -5.64 7.95 4.40
C ARG A 96 -4.79 7.17 3.39
N ARG A 97 -3.49 7.06 3.62
CA ARG A 97 -2.53 6.36 2.78
C ARG A 97 -1.97 5.11 3.47
N ARG A 98 -2.47 4.74 4.66
CA ARG A 98 -2.07 3.53 5.39
C ARG A 98 -3.17 2.48 5.36
N LEU A 99 -2.76 1.22 5.26
CA LEU A 99 -3.58 0.03 5.40
C LEU A 99 -3.01 -0.75 6.57
N ASN A 100 -3.83 -1.11 7.54
CA ASN A 100 -3.39 -1.98 8.64
C ASN A 100 -3.84 -3.41 8.31
N VAL A 101 -2.89 -4.36 8.31
CA VAL A 101 -3.13 -5.77 8.03
C VAL A 101 -4.18 -6.36 8.99
N MET A 102 -4.27 -5.85 10.22
CA MET A 102 -5.28 -6.32 11.20
C MET A 102 -6.71 -5.90 10.87
N GLU A 103 -6.87 -4.79 10.14
CA GLU A 103 -8.17 -4.34 9.63
C GLU A 103 -8.59 -5.13 8.39
N VAL A 104 -7.70 -5.95 7.81
CA VAL A 104 -8.05 -6.83 6.69
C VAL A 104 -8.91 -7.96 7.23
N GLU A 105 -10.05 -8.17 6.59
CA GLU A 105 -10.94 -9.30 6.85
C GLU A 105 -10.47 -10.50 6.03
N CYS A 106 -10.35 -10.32 4.71
CA CYS A 106 -9.85 -11.34 3.80
C CYS A 106 -9.26 -10.73 2.52
N VAL A 107 -8.54 -11.54 1.75
CA VAL A 107 -8.04 -11.20 0.42
C VAL A 107 -8.66 -12.13 -0.61
N ARG A 108 -9.35 -11.53 -1.60
CA ARG A 108 -10.04 -12.23 -2.68
C ARG A 108 -9.20 -12.18 -3.96
N GLU A 109 -8.90 -13.34 -4.51
CA GLU A 109 -8.08 -13.49 -5.72
C GLU A 109 -8.92 -13.31 -6.98
N GLY A 110 -8.30 -12.80 -8.04
CA GLY A 110 -8.93 -12.63 -9.34
C GLY A 110 -9.84 -11.39 -9.45
N CYS A 111 -10.60 -11.36 -10.53
CA CYS A 111 -11.48 -10.25 -10.90
C CYS A 111 -12.86 -10.35 -10.22
N GLN A 112 -12.90 -10.55 -8.90
CA GLN A 112 -14.17 -10.81 -8.21
C GLN A 112 -14.98 -9.56 -7.83
N SER A 113 -14.34 -8.39 -7.72
CA SER A 113 -15.03 -7.15 -7.37
C SER A 113 -15.81 -6.59 -8.56
N GLU A 114 -16.84 -5.78 -8.31
CA GLU A 114 -17.59 -5.13 -9.40
C GLU A 114 -16.70 -4.28 -10.30
N ALA A 115 -15.70 -3.57 -9.73
CA ALA A 115 -14.81 -2.73 -10.52
C ALA A 115 -13.81 -3.56 -11.36
N LEU A 116 -13.32 -4.69 -10.84
CA LEU A 116 -12.42 -5.59 -11.56
C LEU A 116 -13.16 -6.42 -12.61
N ARG A 117 -14.39 -6.87 -12.34
CA ARG A 117 -15.24 -7.56 -13.33
C ARG A 117 -15.46 -6.71 -14.59
N LYS A 118 -15.58 -5.39 -14.44
CA LYS A 118 -15.68 -4.45 -15.58
C LYS A 118 -14.40 -4.34 -16.41
N LEU A 119 -13.27 -4.87 -15.92
CA LEU A 119 -12.00 -4.97 -16.63
C LEU A 119 -11.68 -6.41 -17.06
N ALA A 120 -12.49 -7.40 -16.66
CA ALA A 120 -12.29 -8.79 -17.01
C ALA A 120 -12.28 -8.97 -18.53
N GLY A 121 -11.42 -9.86 -19.03
CA GLY A 121 -11.16 -10.05 -20.46
C GLY A 121 -10.14 -9.08 -21.07
N SER A 122 -9.88 -7.93 -20.44
CA SER A 122 -8.78 -7.02 -20.86
C SER A 122 -7.51 -7.20 -20.02
N VAL A 123 -7.62 -7.82 -18.85
CA VAL A 123 -6.51 -8.06 -17.93
C VAL A 123 -6.53 -9.52 -17.46
N PRO A 124 -5.37 -10.17 -17.30
CA PRO A 124 -5.31 -11.51 -16.72
C PRO A 124 -5.83 -11.51 -15.29
N GLU A 125 -6.69 -12.48 -14.95
CA GLU A 125 -7.29 -12.56 -13.62
C GLU A 125 -6.25 -12.80 -12.54
N GLY A 126 -5.21 -13.60 -12.81
CA GLY A 126 -4.10 -13.86 -11.89
C GLY A 126 -3.31 -12.61 -11.48
N GLN A 127 -3.43 -11.49 -12.20
CA GLN A 127 -2.80 -10.21 -11.82
C GLN A 127 -3.65 -9.39 -10.85
N CYS A 128 -4.88 -9.80 -10.56
CA CYS A 128 -5.85 -8.99 -9.83
C CYS A 128 -6.19 -9.62 -8.49
N PHE A 129 -6.40 -8.76 -7.48
CA PHE A 129 -6.93 -9.18 -6.19
C PHE A 129 -7.63 -8.01 -5.49
N THR A 130 -8.43 -8.34 -4.49
CA THR A 130 -9.17 -7.38 -3.67
C THR A 130 -8.88 -7.60 -2.19
N VAL A 131 -8.42 -6.56 -1.51
CA VAL A 131 -8.32 -6.55 -0.04
C VAL A 131 -9.63 -6.06 0.54
N VAL A 132 -10.30 -6.91 1.32
CA VAL A 132 -11.54 -6.61 2.02
C VAL A 132 -11.21 -6.21 3.46
N PHE A 133 -11.80 -5.12 3.94
CA PHE A 133 -11.57 -4.62 5.29
C PHE A 133 -12.77 -4.93 6.17
N LYS A 134 -12.50 -5.14 7.46
CA LYS A 134 -13.51 -5.25 8.49
C LYS A 134 -14.28 -3.92 8.62
N GLY A 135 -15.57 -4.02 8.92
CA GLY A 135 -16.44 -2.86 9.18
C GLY A 135 -16.78 -2.03 7.93
N ALA A 136 -16.85 -0.71 8.07
CA ALA A 136 -17.36 0.18 7.03
C ALA A 136 -16.30 0.64 5.99
N ARG A 137 -15.06 0.16 6.09
CA ARG A 137 -13.96 0.61 5.21
C ARG A 137 -14.10 -0.04 3.83
N LYS A 138 -14.19 0.78 2.78
CA LYS A 138 -14.31 0.30 1.38
C LYS A 138 -13.13 -0.58 0.97
N SER A 139 -13.43 -1.68 0.29
CA SER A 139 -12.44 -2.59 -0.30
C SER A 139 -11.39 -1.87 -1.17
N LEU A 140 -10.26 -2.54 -1.32
CA LEU A 140 -9.14 -2.08 -2.13
C LEU A 140 -8.87 -3.08 -3.25
N ASP A 141 -9.29 -2.69 -4.45
CA ASP A 141 -9.09 -3.48 -5.66
C ASP A 141 -7.76 -3.10 -6.32
N LEU A 142 -6.93 -4.11 -6.61
CA LEU A 142 -5.55 -3.95 -7.06
C LEU A 142 -5.29 -4.82 -8.28
N ARG A 143 -4.48 -4.29 -9.19
CA ARG A 143 -3.90 -5.02 -10.32
C ARG A 143 -2.38 -4.87 -10.31
N CYS A 144 -1.67 -5.99 -10.18
CA CYS A 144 -0.22 -6.07 -10.20
C CYS A 144 0.36 -6.05 -11.62
N PRO A 145 1.68 -5.83 -11.77
CA PRO A 145 2.36 -5.94 -13.05
C PRO A 145 2.35 -7.36 -13.63
N ASN A 146 2.45 -8.37 -12.76
CA ASN A 146 2.48 -9.79 -13.09
C ASN A 146 1.74 -10.61 -12.01
N GLU A 147 1.50 -11.88 -12.31
CA GLU A 147 0.79 -12.80 -11.43
C GLU A 147 1.61 -13.18 -10.20
N GLN A 148 2.93 -13.33 -10.35
CA GLN A 148 3.83 -13.67 -9.24
C GLN A 148 3.77 -12.61 -8.14
N GLU A 149 3.85 -11.32 -8.49
CA GLU A 149 3.69 -10.23 -7.55
C GLU A 149 2.30 -10.22 -6.91
N ALA A 150 1.23 -10.48 -7.68
CA ALA A 150 -0.11 -10.58 -7.09
C ALA A 150 -0.16 -11.68 -6.03
N GLN A 151 0.37 -12.86 -6.36
CA GLN A 151 0.42 -14.01 -5.45
C GLN A 151 1.27 -13.73 -4.22
N SER A 152 2.44 -13.10 -4.36
CA SER A 152 3.25 -12.69 -3.21
C SER A 152 2.52 -11.71 -2.30
N TRP A 153 1.81 -10.71 -2.85
CA TRP A 153 1.01 -9.82 -2.02
C TRP A 153 -0.16 -10.53 -1.32
N ILE A 154 -0.84 -11.46 -1.99
CA ILE A 154 -1.92 -12.25 -1.40
C ILE A 154 -1.39 -13.12 -0.25
N ARG A 155 -0.36 -13.93 -0.51
CA ARG A 155 0.24 -14.85 0.46
C ARG A 155 0.87 -14.08 1.61
N GLY A 156 1.62 -13.03 1.34
CA GLY A 156 2.24 -12.20 2.37
C GLY A 156 1.22 -11.55 3.30
N ILE A 157 0.11 -11.01 2.78
CA ILE A 157 -0.96 -10.48 3.65
C ILE A 157 -1.56 -11.59 4.53
N ARG A 158 -1.83 -12.78 3.97
CA ARG A 158 -2.35 -13.93 4.74
C ARG A 158 -1.38 -14.38 5.83
N THR A 159 -0.09 -14.52 5.51
CA THR A 159 0.98 -14.85 6.47
C THR A 159 1.03 -13.86 7.62
N LEU A 160 0.94 -12.55 7.33
CA LEU A 160 0.94 -11.52 8.36
C LEU A 160 -0.35 -11.57 9.21
N GLN A 161 -1.50 -11.87 8.62
CA GLN A 161 -2.75 -12.06 9.38
C GLN A 161 -2.64 -13.26 10.33
N GLU A 162 -2.16 -14.42 9.84
CA GLU A 162 -1.98 -15.64 10.64
C GLU A 162 -1.00 -15.43 11.80
N ARG A 163 0.10 -14.74 11.53
CA ARG A 163 1.05 -14.35 12.58
C ARG A 163 0.36 -13.55 13.66
N VAL A 164 -0.37 -12.50 13.29
CA VAL A 164 -1.03 -11.65 14.27
C VAL A 164 -2.14 -12.42 14.99
N SER A 165 -2.87 -13.32 14.35
CA SER A 165 -3.87 -14.14 15.07
C SER A 165 -3.23 -15.07 16.10
N ASN A 166 -2.03 -15.58 15.83
CA ASN A 166 -1.29 -16.48 16.73
C ASN A 166 -0.59 -15.76 17.90
N MET A 167 -0.56 -14.42 17.92
CA MET A 167 0.01 -13.65 19.02
C MET A 167 -1.02 -13.42 20.13
N THR A 168 -0.55 -13.51 21.38
CA THR A 168 -1.34 -13.15 22.57
C THR A 168 -1.65 -11.64 22.58
N GLN A 169 -2.68 -11.23 23.33
CA GLN A 169 -3.04 -9.81 23.44
C GLN A 169 -1.91 -8.97 24.06
N LYS A 170 -1.16 -9.54 25.02
CA LYS A 170 0.01 -8.89 25.61
C LYS A 170 1.10 -8.65 24.56
N GLU A 171 1.47 -9.67 23.79
CA GLU A 171 2.48 -9.53 22.73
C GLU A 171 2.04 -8.55 21.64
N LYS A 172 0.75 -8.52 21.29
CA LYS A 172 0.19 -7.51 20.38
C LYS A 172 0.38 -6.10 20.91
N LEU A 173 0.12 -5.86 22.19
CA LEU A 173 0.29 -4.54 22.81
C LEU A 173 1.76 -4.15 22.97
N ASP A 174 2.61 -5.10 23.34
CA ASP A 174 4.06 -4.87 23.50
C ASP A 174 4.73 -4.59 22.14
N GLN A 175 4.31 -5.30 21.09
CA GLN A 175 4.87 -5.15 19.74
C GLN A 175 4.22 -4.02 18.93
N TYR A 176 2.94 -3.78 19.15
CA TYR A 176 2.15 -2.77 18.45
C TYR A 176 1.39 -1.89 19.44
N PRO A 177 2.08 -0.98 20.15
CA PRO A 177 1.44 -0.11 21.16
C PRO A 177 0.31 0.74 20.59
N SER A 178 0.32 0.97 19.27
CA SER A 178 -0.74 1.66 18.52
C SER A 178 -2.08 0.91 18.47
N LEU A 179 -2.12 -0.35 18.92
CA LEU A 179 -3.34 -1.16 19.07
C LEU A 179 -3.96 -1.08 20.46
N SER A 180 -3.38 -0.31 21.37
CA SER A 180 -4.03 -0.01 22.64
C SER A 180 -5.44 0.56 22.35
N PRO A 181 -6.50 -0.02 22.94
CA PRO A 181 -7.81 0.59 22.92
C PRO A 181 -7.68 2.01 23.45
N ARG A 182 -8.19 2.98 22.69
CA ARG A 182 -8.33 4.37 23.17
C ARG A 182 -9.56 4.49 24.06
#